data_AF-A0A958F905-F1
#
_entry.id   AF-A0A958F905-F1
#
_cell.length_a   1.000
_cell.length_b   1.000
_cell.length_c   1.000
_cell.angle_alpha   90.00
_cell.angle_beta   90.00
_cell.angle_gamma   90.00
#
_symmetry.space_group_name_H-M   'P 1'
#
loop_
_entity.id
_entity.type
_entity.pdbx_description
1 polymer ?
#
loop_
_entity_poly.entity_id
_entity_poly.type
_entity_poly.pdbx_seq_one_letter_code
_entity_poly.pdbx_strand_id
1 'polypeptide(L)'
;MLLNYFKLAYRNLLSNKLVSAINIFGLSIAIASCITVFLFLRNHWTMDNFHQNGEQIFIVEYGMENAGQEQVWGTPPMPLGPALARDFP
;
A
#
# COMPACT_ATOMS: atom_id res chain seq x y z
N MET A 1 19.51 -6.88 39.07
CA MET A 1 18.34 -6.02 39.38
C MET A 1 17.22 -6.11 38.34
N LEU A 2 17.49 -5.94 37.04
CA LEU A 2 16.51 -6.06 35.94
C LEU A 2 15.64 -7.33 35.98
N LEU A 3 16.25 -8.49 36.27
CA LEU A 3 15.55 -9.77 36.43
C LEU A 3 14.48 -9.74 37.54
N ASN A 4 14.72 -8.96 38.60
CA ASN A 4 13.78 -8.86 39.72
C ASN A 4 12.56 -8.01 39.35
N TYR A 5 12.76 -6.94 38.57
CA TYR A 5 11.67 -6.13 38.02
C TYR A 5 10.81 -6.93 37.04
N PHE A 6 11.43 -7.72 36.16
CA PHE A 6 10.71 -8.63 35.26
C PHE A 6 9.88 -9.66 36.03
N LYS A 7 10.47 -10.29 37.06
CA LYS A 7 9.76 -11.25 37.92
C LYS A 7 8.57 -10.62 38.63
N LEU A 8 8.71 -9.38 39.11
CA LEU A 8 7.63 -8.64 39.77
C LEU A 8 6.50 -8.29 38.79
N ALA A 9 6.85 -7.76 37.61
CA ALA A 9 5.90 -7.42 36.56
C ALA A 9 5.11 -8.65 36.07
N TYR A 10 5.78 -9.78 35.83
CA TYR A 10 5.14 -11.02 35.43
C TYR A 10 4.16 -11.54 36.49
N ARG A 11 4.56 -11.50 37.77
CA ARG A 11 3.67 -11.91 38.87
C ARG A 11 2.44 -11.00 38.99
N ASN A 12 2.61 -9.69 38.75
CA ASN A 12 1.50 -8.73 38.76
C ASN A 12 0.54 -8.96 37.59
N LEU A 13 1.06 -9.27 36.40
CA LEU A 13 0.27 -9.64 35.22
C LEU A 13 -0.61 -10.88 35.49
N LEU A 14 -0.04 -11.90 36.13
CA LEU A 14 -0.75 -13.13 36.50
C LEU A 14 -1.75 -12.93 37.66
N SER A 15 -1.55 -11.93 38.51
CA SER A 15 -2.49 -11.61 39.60
C SER A 15 -3.74 -10.91 39.08
N ASN A 16 -3.61 -10.09 38.03
CA ASN A 16 -4.69 -9.29 37.45
C ASN A 16 -5.03 -9.76 36.03
N LYS A 17 -5.37 -11.05 35.89
CA LYS A 17 -5.49 -11.75 34.59
C LYS A 17 -6.47 -11.11 33.62
N LEU A 18 -7.68 -10.75 34.09
CA LEU A 18 -8.72 -10.19 33.22
C LEU A 18 -8.32 -8.83 32.64
N VAL A 19 -7.90 -7.90 33.50
CA VAL A 19 -7.49 -6.55 33.10
C VAL A 19 -6.24 -6.61 32.21
N SER A 20 -5.27 -7.45 32.59
CA SER A 20 -4.05 -7.64 31.80
C SER A 20 -4.34 -8.24 30.43
N ALA A 21 -5.24 -9.22 30.34
CA ALA A 21 -5.66 -9.80 29.07
C ALA A 21 -6.30 -8.75 28.16
N ILE A 22 -7.27 -7.98 28.66
CA ILE A 22 -7.96 -6.94 27.87
C ILE A 22 -6.95 -5.92 27.33
N ASN A 23 -6.03 -5.43 28.19
CA ASN A 23 -5.03 -4.45 27.76
C ASN A 23 -4.06 -5.02 26.73
N ILE A 24 -3.56 -6.25 26.94
CA ILE A 24 -2.61 -6.87 26.01
C ILE A 24 -3.27 -7.16 24.67
N PHE A 25 -4.49 -7.71 24.67
CA PHE A 25 -5.22 -7.98 23.43
C PHE A 25 -5.61 -6.69 22.70
N GLY A 26 -6.14 -5.69 23.40
CA GLY A 26 -6.50 -4.41 22.82
C GLY A 26 -5.31 -3.73 22.15
N LEU A 27 -4.17 -3.67 22.86
CA LEU A 27 -2.94 -3.11 22.32
C LEU A 27 -2.40 -3.93 21.13
N SER A 28 -2.41 -5.26 21.24
CA SER A 28 -1.91 -6.14 20.18
C SER A 28 -2.73 -6.01 18.90
N ILE A 29 -4.06 -5.93 19.01
CA ILE A 29 -4.97 -5.77 17.87
C ILE A 29 -4.76 -4.39 17.21
N ALA A 30 -4.63 -3.32 18.00
CA ALA A 30 -4.37 -1.99 17.48
C ALA A 30 -3.02 -1.90 16.74
N ILE A 31 -1.97 -2.53 17.28
CA ILE A 31 -0.67 -2.59 16.61
C ILE A 31 -0.77 -3.42 15.32
N ALA A 32 -1.42 -4.58 15.38
CA ALA A 32 -1.59 -5.45 14.22
C ALA A 32 -2.37 -4.76 13.09
N SER A 33 -3.43 -4.03 13.41
CA SER A 33 -4.21 -3.29 12.41
C SER A 33 -3.38 -2.18 11.76
N CYS A 34 -2.64 -1.38 12.56
CA CYS A 34 -1.73 -0.36 12.03
C CYS A 34 -0.66 -0.95 11.11
N ILE A 35 -0.02 -2.05 11.51
CA ILE A 35 1.00 -2.73 10.69
C ILE A 35 0.38 -3.26 9.39
N THR A 36 -0.81 -3.83 9.46
CA THR A 36 -1.50 -4.38 8.27
C THR A 36 -1.80 -3.28 7.25
N VAL A 37 -2.35 -2.15 7.69
CA VAL A 37 -2.63 -1.00 6.82
C VAL A 37 -1.33 -0.42 6.26
N PHE A 38 -0.29 -0.30 7.08
CA PHE A 38 1.01 0.17 6.64
C PHE A 38 1.62 -0.72 5.55
N LEU A 39 1.60 -2.04 5.74
CA LEU A 39 2.12 -2.99 4.75
C LEU A 39 1.30 -2.95 3.45
N PHE A 40 -0.02 -2.83 3.55
CA PHE A 40 -0.90 -2.69 2.40
C PHE A 40 -0.56 -1.43 1.58
N LEU A 41 -0.45 -0.28 2.24
CA LEU A 41 -0.07 0.98 1.58
C LEU A 41 1.33 0.91 0.97
N ARG A 42 2.29 0.37 1.72
CA ARG A 42 3.65 0.17 1.22
C ARG A 42 3.66 -0.68 -0.04
N ASN A 43 2.93 -1.79 -0.05
CA ASN A 43 2.83 -2.66 -1.22
C ASN A 43 2.27 -1.90 -2.44
N HIS A 44 1.19 -1.15 -2.26
CA HIS A 44 0.60 -0.35 -3.34
C HIS A 44 1.55 0.71 -3.88
N TRP A 45 2.30 1.40 -3.01
CA TRP A 45 3.20 2.46 -3.43
C TRP A 45 4.46 1.92 -4.11
N THR A 46 4.90 0.71 -3.76
CA THR A 46 6.09 0.10 -4.34
C THR A 46 5.81 -0.82 -5.52
N MET A 47 4.54 -1.05 -5.87
CA MET A 47 4.14 -2.04 -6.87
C MET A 47 4.83 -1.81 -8.22
N ASP A 48 4.93 -0.55 -8.66
CA ASP A 48 5.46 -0.20 -9.99
C ASP A 48 6.91 0.30 -9.98
N ASN A 49 7.58 0.27 -8.82
CA ASN A 49 8.96 0.76 -8.65
C ASN A 49 10.05 -0.15 -9.26
N PHE A 50 9.66 -1.19 -10.01
CA PHE A 50 10.61 -2.07 -10.70
C PHE A 50 11.11 -1.49 -12.04
N HIS A 51 10.48 -0.43 -12.55
CA HIS A 51 10.87 0.21 -13.80
C HIS A 51 12.07 1.14 -13.59
N GLN A 52 13.17 0.90 -14.30
CA GLN A 52 14.40 1.70 -14.21
C GLN A 52 14.18 3.20 -14.52
N ASN A 53 13.25 3.51 -15.44
CA ASN A 53 12.90 4.87 -15.85
C ASN A 53 11.41 5.17 -15.58
N GLY A 54 10.89 4.79 -14.40
CA GLY A 54 9.47 4.91 -14.06
C GLY A 54 8.87 6.32 -14.26
N GLU A 55 9.64 7.37 -14.01
CA GLU A 55 9.21 8.77 -14.23
C GLU A 55 8.97 9.13 -15.71
N GLN A 56 9.46 8.30 -16.64
CA GLN A 56 9.31 8.50 -18.09
C GLN A 56 8.30 7.51 -18.70
N ILE A 57 7.54 6.78 -17.88
CA ILE A 57 6.50 5.88 -18.34
C ILE A 57 5.16 6.63 -18.35
N PHE A 58 4.55 6.68 -19.52
CA PHE A 58 3.27 7.33 -19.73
C PHE A 58 2.26 6.35 -20.31
N ILE A 59 1.00 6.47 -19.89
CA ILE A 59 -0.12 5.80 -20.53
C ILE A 59 -0.61 6.71 -21.65
N VAL A 60 -0.72 6.16 -22.86
CA VAL A 60 -1.26 6.90 -24.00
C VAL A 60 -2.77 6.70 -24.05
N GLU A 61 -3.49 7.80 -23.89
CA GLU A 61 -4.95 7.82 -23.93
C GLU A 61 -5.43 8.41 -25.26
N TYR A 62 -6.59 7.97 -25.72
CA TYR A 62 -7.27 8.62 -26.86
C TYR A 62 -8.63 9.14 -26.41
N GLY A 63 -8.93 10.38 -26.82
CA GLY A 63 -10.22 11.02 -26.62
C GLY A 63 -11.09 10.90 -27.86
N MET A 64 -12.38 10.60 -27.69
CA MET A 64 -13.39 10.81 -28.72
C MET A 64 -14.52 11.66 -28.16
N GLU A 65 -14.95 12.64 -28.95
CA GLU A 65 -16.16 13.38 -28.66
C GLU A 65 -17.36 12.56 -29.14
N ASN A 66 -18.26 12.22 -28.23
CA ASN A 66 -19.48 11.49 -28.54
C ASN A 66 -20.68 12.22 -27.95
N ALA A 67 -21.57 12.70 -28.82
CA ALA A 67 -22.76 13.49 -28.45
C ALA A 67 -22.47 14.69 -27.52
N GLY A 68 -21.36 15.40 -27.76
CA GLY A 68 -20.96 16.57 -26.97
C GLY A 68 -20.32 16.25 -25.61
N GLN A 69 -20.03 14.97 -25.33
CA GLN A 69 -19.23 14.56 -24.18
C GLN A 69 -17.88 13.99 -24.65
N GLU A 70 -16.81 14.48 -24.05
CA GLU A 70 -15.47 13.95 -24.26
C GLU A 70 -15.31 12.64 -23.49
N GLN A 71 -15.01 11.55 -24.21
CA GLN A 71 -14.74 10.24 -23.64
C GLN A 71 -13.27 9.89 -23.86
N VAL A 72 -12.54 9.70 -22.76
CA VAL A 72 -11.12 9.33 -22.78
C VAL A 72 -10.98 7.85 -22.45
N TRP A 73 -10.17 7.14 -23.25
CA TRP A 73 -9.94 5.71 -23.12
C TRP A 73 -8.43 5.40 -23.11
N GLY A 74 -8.00 4.57 -22.15
CA GLY A 74 -6.61 4.07 -22.06
C GLY A 74 -6.30 2.89 -22.99
N THR A 75 -7.09 2.67 -24.04
CA THR A 75 -6.93 1.57 -25.01
C THR A 75 -6.60 2.13 -26.39
N PRO A 76 -5.39 2.70 -26.58
CA PRO A 76 -5.04 3.37 -27.82
C PRO A 76 -5.19 2.44 -29.05
N PRO A 77 -5.48 3.00 -30.24
CA PRO A 77 -5.56 2.21 -31.46
C PRO A 77 -4.27 1.41 -31.66
N MET A 78 -4.40 0.14 -32.05
CA MET A 78 -3.27 -0.75 -32.34
C MET A 78 -2.16 -0.13 -33.24
N PRO A 79 -2.45 0.68 -34.28
CA PRO A 79 -1.39 1.29 -35.08
C PRO A 79 -0.57 2.39 -34.38
N LEU A 80 -0.99 2.86 -33.19
CA LEU A 80 -0.31 3.95 -32.48
C LEU A 80 1.11 3.57 -32.04
N GLY A 81 1.32 2.34 -31.57
CA GLY A 81 2.65 1.87 -31.14
C GLY A 81 3.71 1.97 -32.26
N PRO A 82 3.46 1.36 -33.44
CA PRO A 82 4.36 1.51 -34.59
C PRO A 82 4.56 2.95 -35.06
N ALA A 83 3.52 3.80 -35.00
CA ALA A 83 3.63 5.21 -35.37
C ALA A 83 4.55 5.99 -34.41
N LEU A 84 4.40 5.79 -33.10
CA LEU A 84 5.25 6.42 -32.09
C LEU A 84 6.72 6.03 -32.27
N ALA A 85 7.01 4.75 -32.53
CA ALA A 85 8.37 4.27 -32.77
C ALA A 85 9.01 4.84 -34.06
N ARG A 86 8.19 5.21 -35.06
CA ARG A 86 8.66 5.83 -36.30
C ARG A 86 8.91 7.33 -36.13
N ASP A 87 8.03 8.00 -35.42
CA ASP A 87 7.97 9.47 -35.37
C ASP A 87 8.78 10.06 -34.19
N PHE A 88 9.08 9.24 -33.15
CA PHE A 88 9.88 9.62 -31.98
C PHE A 88 11.05 8.62 -31.77
N PRO A 89 12.29 8.95 -32.21
CA PRO A 89 13.47 8.10 -32.02
C PRO A 89 14.01 8.10 -30.59
#